data_AF-A0A1I7Y6K1-F1
#
_entry.id   AF-A0A1I7Y6K1-F1
#
_cell.length_a   1.000
_cell.length_b   1.000
_cell.length_c   1.000
_cell.angle_alpha   90.00
_cell.angle_beta   90.00
_cell.angle_gamma   90.00
#
_symmetry.space_group_name_H-M   'P 1'
#
loop_
_entity.id
_entity.type
_entity.pdbx_description
1 polymer ?
#
loop_
_entity_poly.entity_id
_entity_poly.type
_entity_poly.pdbx_seq_one_letter_code
_entity_poly.pdbx_strand_id
1 'polypeptide(L)'
;MTAFQFNLFLVGFSSNRCQYRGSLQICTSYTFHTDVNISTAACRLLLCVLPVIDTHSIIMDVNDFCEKLYRVAETGPTRELRAYAVGLIAACNEVTRGPNYGSFNNKLIPIVLQRLNECRKTMQKEYAEEDKQKLANLPTTFAQLQQDGSKVSKNDGEGQDGNKVSKNDDEGHGSNEQENLVKVSSSREKIVNDANNPSSSNAPPRKKAKMNSGSANAVEDHDKSPKKKKTSKAVEDHCLTDNGWSNKSQAALNKITFGRFSFYPLTPAMEQRLILQYLTPLGEFQDLLTAVFENDTMDLLFYYLDFNNTRDVRLTHEAIRFIASLLVHRKFAFSFIAKKGIEKLMKIFKHSLASVGVATCLYYLSYSSDVMETLCSFPDNTVDDLVDYALYLLDHSYESGRASATMFFTYALPYRRVIECFDRKDGLLKVYNYISTLTLIQEGVSVILSPDDTESTIQSLANAFALLRTYAETHLHLKLIPILNEYPELEVCSAVGSLVSNDSTGFKALRAEPDTLRNEVQVMLKIFPDNIGWKPISALDRFGLMDLMTRVLNLLLNQSYPGRIDILRSLLEFVWIVTTHPTMQLRILDGIEFRPTFEESTFNTSDSTVPTHGPIWVNCISTNGAIRSIVT
;
A
#
# COMPACT_ATOMS: atom_id res chain seq x y z
N MET A 1 -30.60 16.73 -18.49
CA MET A 1 -30.72 15.26 -18.42
C MET A 1 -30.97 14.87 -16.97
N THR A 2 -32.15 14.33 -16.65
CA THR A 2 -32.56 13.93 -15.31
C THR A 2 -31.96 12.57 -14.92
N ALA A 3 -31.75 12.36 -13.61
CA ALA A 3 -31.04 11.22 -13.00
C ALA A 3 -31.53 9.82 -13.43
N PHE A 4 -32.72 9.71 -14.01
CA PHE A 4 -33.27 8.44 -14.50
C PHE A 4 -32.66 7.99 -15.83
N GLN A 5 -32.23 8.91 -16.70
CA GLN A 5 -31.47 8.57 -17.91
C GLN A 5 -30.02 8.14 -17.60
N PHE A 6 -29.52 8.42 -16.40
CA PHE A 6 -28.16 8.09 -15.97
C PHE A 6 -27.98 6.60 -15.61
N ASN A 7 -29.02 5.97 -15.03
CA ASN A 7 -28.97 4.54 -14.72
C ASN A 7 -29.06 3.65 -15.97
N LEU A 8 -29.75 4.08 -17.02
CA LEU A 8 -29.73 3.38 -18.31
C LEU A 8 -28.39 3.58 -19.06
N PHE A 9 -27.73 4.71 -18.84
CA PHE A 9 -26.43 5.02 -19.45
C PHE A 9 -25.29 4.17 -18.87
N LEU A 10 -25.32 3.86 -17.57
CA LEU A 10 -24.30 3.04 -16.91
C LEU A 10 -24.45 1.53 -17.15
N VAL A 11 -25.68 1.02 -17.30
CA VAL A 11 -25.93 -0.42 -17.55
C VAL A 11 -25.53 -0.83 -18.98
N GLY A 12 -25.41 0.12 -19.92
CA GLY A 12 -25.02 -0.14 -21.31
C GLY A 12 -23.52 -0.14 -21.62
N PHE A 13 -22.65 0.10 -20.64
CA PHE A 13 -21.20 0.27 -20.86
C PHE A 13 -20.45 -1.02 -21.27
N SER A 14 -21.03 -2.21 -21.03
CA SER A 14 -20.31 -3.46 -21.30
C SER A 14 -20.40 -3.98 -22.74
N SER A 15 -21.22 -3.37 -23.62
CA SER A 15 -21.59 -4.07 -24.86
C SER A 15 -21.35 -3.34 -26.19
N ASN A 16 -21.09 -2.01 -26.23
CA ASN A 16 -20.97 -1.29 -27.51
C ASN A 16 -19.93 -0.14 -27.49
N ARG A 17 -18.64 -0.45 -27.72
CA ARG A 17 -17.57 0.56 -27.83
C ARG A 17 -17.73 1.54 -29.01
N CYS A 18 -18.41 1.14 -30.09
CA CYS A 18 -18.55 1.95 -31.30
C CYS A 18 -19.62 3.06 -31.24
N GLN A 19 -20.62 2.94 -30.36
CA GLN A 19 -21.81 3.82 -30.39
C GLN A 19 -21.59 5.17 -29.67
N TYR A 20 -20.56 5.26 -28.82
CA TYR A 20 -20.31 6.44 -27.99
C TYR A 20 -19.19 7.36 -28.50
N ARG A 21 -18.46 6.95 -29.55
CA ARG A 21 -17.40 7.76 -30.16
C ARG A 21 -17.92 9.11 -30.68
N GLY A 22 -19.09 9.11 -31.31
CA GLY A 22 -19.74 10.35 -31.79
C GLY A 22 -20.16 11.30 -30.65
N SER A 23 -20.71 10.77 -29.56
CA SER A 23 -21.10 11.59 -28.39
C SER A 23 -19.89 12.19 -27.68
N LEU A 24 -18.77 11.47 -27.66
CA LEU A 24 -17.52 11.91 -27.06
C LEU A 24 -16.84 13.01 -27.90
N GLN A 25 -16.87 12.87 -29.22
CA GLN A 25 -16.37 13.89 -30.17
C GLN A 25 -17.17 15.20 -30.08
N ILE A 26 -18.47 15.09 -29.83
CA ILE A 26 -19.31 16.27 -29.54
C ILE A 26 -18.85 16.91 -28.21
N CYS A 27 -18.65 16.11 -27.16
CA CYS A 27 -18.20 16.64 -25.87
C CYS A 27 -16.81 17.32 -25.94
N THR A 28 -15.85 16.75 -26.69
CA THR A 28 -14.54 17.37 -26.91
C THR A 28 -14.63 18.66 -27.72
N SER A 29 -15.59 18.79 -28.64
CA SER A 29 -15.81 20.05 -29.36
C SER A 29 -16.30 21.18 -28.44
N TYR A 30 -17.05 20.84 -27.37
CA TYR A 30 -17.56 21.80 -26.40
C TYR A 30 -16.56 22.20 -25.31
N THR A 31 -15.41 21.51 -25.15
CA THR A 31 -14.42 21.87 -24.12
C THR A 31 -13.82 23.25 -24.34
N PHE A 32 -13.78 23.73 -25.60
CA PHE A 32 -13.24 25.04 -25.97
C PHE A 32 -14.31 26.01 -26.48
N HIS A 33 -15.56 25.82 -26.06
CA HIS A 33 -16.67 26.70 -26.42
C HIS A 33 -16.44 28.14 -25.88
N THR A 34 -16.97 29.16 -26.58
CA THR A 34 -16.85 30.57 -26.19
C THR A 34 -17.53 30.88 -24.85
N ASP A 35 -18.64 30.20 -24.58
CA ASP A 35 -19.29 30.22 -23.26
C ASP A 35 -18.50 29.37 -22.25
N VAL A 36 -17.96 30.06 -21.25
CA VAL A 36 -17.17 29.48 -20.15
C VAL A 36 -17.95 28.45 -19.35
N ASN A 37 -19.27 28.61 -19.18
CA ASN A 37 -20.08 27.65 -18.42
C ASN A 37 -20.23 26.33 -19.18
N ILE A 38 -20.42 26.41 -20.50
CA ILE A 38 -20.51 25.24 -21.38
C ILE A 38 -19.16 24.52 -21.41
N SER A 39 -18.07 25.27 -21.61
CA SER A 39 -16.70 24.75 -21.57
C SER A 39 -16.39 24.05 -20.24
N THR A 40 -16.72 24.69 -19.11
CA THR A 40 -16.53 24.13 -17.77
C THR A 40 -17.35 22.84 -17.56
N ALA A 41 -18.61 22.82 -18.00
CA ALA A 41 -19.46 21.65 -17.89
C ALA A 41 -18.96 20.49 -18.77
N ALA A 42 -18.47 20.78 -19.98
CA ALA A 42 -17.90 19.80 -20.89
C ALA A 42 -16.61 19.18 -20.31
N CYS A 43 -15.69 20.01 -19.81
CA CYS A 43 -14.46 19.51 -19.17
C CYS A 43 -14.77 18.62 -17.96
N ARG A 44 -15.74 19.02 -17.13
CA ARG A 44 -16.19 18.23 -15.98
C ARG A 44 -16.81 16.89 -16.41
N LEU A 45 -17.65 16.90 -17.45
CA LEU A 45 -18.27 15.67 -17.95
C LEU A 45 -17.21 14.71 -18.50
N LEU A 46 -16.24 15.24 -19.26
CA LEU A 46 -15.16 14.45 -19.84
C LEU A 46 -14.33 13.77 -18.73
N LEU A 47 -14.00 14.49 -17.65
CA LEU A 47 -13.33 13.92 -16.47
C LEU A 47 -14.10 12.76 -15.80
N CYS A 48 -15.43 12.80 -15.80
CA CYS A 48 -16.24 11.72 -15.24
C CYS A 48 -16.25 10.47 -16.11
N VAL A 49 -16.08 10.63 -17.43
CA VAL A 49 -16.25 9.55 -18.41
C VAL A 49 -14.92 8.88 -18.77
N LEU A 50 -13.82 9.64 -18.74
CA LEU A 50 -12.47 9.19 -19.09
C LEU A 50 -12.01 7.89 -18.40
N PRO A 51 -12.26 7.64 -17.11
CA PRO A 51 -11.82 6.38 -16.47
C PRO A 51 -12.41 5.11 -17.08
N VAL A 52 -13.45 5.22 -17.92
CA VAL A 52 -14.17 4.10 -18.53
C VAL A 52 -13.91 4.01 -20.04
N ILE A 53 -13.17 4.97 -20.62
CA ILE A 53 -12.92 5.05 -22.06
C ILE A 53 -11.42 5.07 -22.33
N ASP A 54 -11.01 4.41 -23.41
CA ASP A 54 -9.64 4.47 -23.90
C ASP A 54 -9.28 5.91 -24.31
N THR A 55 -8.39 6.55 -23.54
CA THR A 55 -7.95 7.93 -23.70
C THR A 55 -7.31 8.18 -25.07
N HIS A 56 -6.67 7.16 -25.66
CA HIS A 56 -6.08 7.26 -27.00
C HIS A 56 -7.13 7.59 -28.08
N SER A 57 -8.36 7.08 -27.94
CA SER A 57 -9.45 7.34 -28.90
C SER A 57 -9.95 8.79 -28.88
N ILE A 58 -9.74 9.52 -27.78
CA ILE A 58 -10.16 10.92 -27.61
C ILE A 58 -9.13 11.88 -28.19
N ILE A 59 -7.84 11.56 -27.99
CA ILE A 59 -6.72 12.45 -28.33
C ILE A 59 -6.42 12.44 -29.84
N MET A 60 -6.57 11.28 -30.50
CA MET A 60 -6.24 11.15 -31.93
C MET A 60 -7.22 11.86 -32.86
N ASP A 61 -8.45 12.13 -32.43
CA ASP A 61 -9.52 12.65 -33.29
C ASP A 61 -9.59 14.20 -33.33
N VAL A 62 -8.85 14.92 -32.47
CA VAL A 62 -8.85 16.40 -32.42
C VAL A 62 -7.42 16.94 -32.41
N ASN A 63 -6.94 17.39 -33.58
CA ASN A 63 -5.67 18.11 -33.71
C ASN A 63 -5.60 19.27 -32.70
N ASP A 64 -4.47 19.38 -32.00
CA ASP A 64 -4.14 20.40 -31.00
C ASP A 64 -5.01 20.40 -29.72
N PHE A 65 -5.78 19.34 -29.44
CA PHE A 65 -6.62 19.27 -28.23
C PHE A 65 -5.81 19.48 -26.94
N CYS A 66 -4.68 18.76 -26.80
CA CYS A 66 -3.82 18.87 -25.63
C CYS A 66 -3.19 20.27 -25.52
N GLU A 67 -2.72 20.86 -26.62
CA GLU A 67 -2.14 22.22 -26.61
C GLU A 67 -3.15 23.27 -26.14
N LYS A 68 -4.40 23.17 -26.60
CA LYS A 68 -5.49 24.04 -26.14
C LYS A 68 -5.80 23.82 -24.67
N LEU A 69 -5.77 22.58 -24.18
CA LEU A 69 -5.91 22.30 -22.74
C LEU A 69 -4.80 22.97 -21.93
N TYR A 70 -3.54 22.93 -22.35
CA TYR A 70 -2.45 23.63 -21.66
C TYR A 70 -2.71 25.14 -21.57
N ARG A 71 -3.13 25.78 -22.68
CA ARG A 71 -3.46 27.21 -22.66
C ARG A 71 -4.59 27.53 -21.69
N VAL A 72 -5.63 26.69 -21.65
CA VAL A 72 -6.76 26.84 -20.72
C VAL A 72 -6.34 26.58 -19.27
N ALA A 73 -5.47 25.59 -19.02
CA ALA A 73 -4.92 25.32 -17.69
C ALA A 73 -4.08 26.50 -17.19
N GLU A 74 -3.27 27.12 -18.05
CA GLU A 74 -2.47 28.30 -17.72
C GLU A 74 -3.34 29.54 -17.46
N THR A 75 -4.19 29.92 -18.41
CA THR A 75 -4.81 31.26 -18.48
C THR A 75 -6.34 31.26 -18.44
N GLY A 76 -6.98 30.12 -18.20
CA GLY A 76 -8.44 30.00 -18.20
C GLY A 76 -9.13 31.01 -17.27
N PRO A 77 -10.29 31.56 -17.66
CA PRO A 77 -10.94 32.68 -16.98
C PRO A 77 -11.44 32.33 -15.57
N THR A 78 -11.84 31.10 -15.33
CA THR A 78 -12.39 30.64 -14.04
C THR A 78 -11.45 29.65 -13.35
N ARG A 79 -11.54 29.56 -12.03
CA ARG A 79 -10.79 28.59 -11.23
C ARG A 79 -11.15 27.16 -11.64
N GLU A 80 -12.44 26.90 -11.82
CA GLU A 80 -12.99 25.59 -12.14
C GLU A 80 -12.47 25.09 -13.48
N LEU A 81 -12.51 25.94 -14.51
CA LEU A 81 -12.07 25.56 -15.84
C LEU A 81 -10.57 25.25 -15.86
N ARG A 82 -9.75 26.05 -15.17
CA ARG A 82 -8.31 25.79 -15.03
C ARG A 82 -8.05 24.46 -14.33
N ALA A 83 -8.74 24.18 -13.22
CA ALA A 83 -8.57 22.94 -12.46
C ALA A 83 -9.00 21.70 -13.28
N TYR A 84 -10.15 21.75 -13.96
CA TYR A 84 -10.58 20.64 -14.81
C TYR A 84 -9.66 20.44 -16.01
N ALA A 85 -9.14 21.51 -16.62
CA ALA A 85 -8.16 21.39 -17.70
C ALA A 85 -6.89 20.67 -17.22
N VAL A 86 -6.36 21.01 -16.03
CA VAL A 86 -5.23 20.28 -15.42
C VAL A 86 -5.57 18.80 -15.21
N GLY A 87 -6.77 18.50 -14.69
CA GLY A 87 -7.24 17.13 -14.55
C GLY A 87 -7.32 16.36 -15.87
N LEU A 88 -7.75 17.02 -16.96
CA LEU A 88 -7.83 16.40 -18.28
C LEU A 88 -6.44 16.14 -18.86
N ILE A 89 -5.50 17.06 -18.67
CA ILE A 89 -4.09 16.85 -19.05
C ILE A 89 -3.51 15.65 -18.30
N ALA A 90 -3.83 15.49 -17.01
CA ALA A 90 -3.44 14.35 -16.20
C ALA A 90 -4.02 13.03 -16.72
N ALA A 91 -5.28 13.03 -17.13
CA ALA A 91 -5.92 11.86 -17.71
C ALA A 91 -5.30 11.47 -19.07
N CYS A 92 -4.81 12.46 -19.83
CA CYS A 92 -4.10 12.28 -21.10
C CYS A 92 -2.59 12.03 -20.94
N ASN A 93 -2.12 11.56 -19.77
CA ASN A 93 -0.69 11.42 -19.44
C ASN A 93 0.10 10.58 -20.45
N GLU A 94 -0.47 9.56 -21.07
CA GLU A 94 0.17 8.72 -22.08
C GLU A 94 0.70 9.54 -23.27
N VAL A 95 0.00 10.63 -23.62
CA VAL A 95 0.40 11.54 -24.69
C VAL A 95 1.14 12.76 -24.14
N THR A 96 0.65 13.35 -23.05
CA THR A 96 1.18 14.63 -22.51
C THR A 96 2.52 14.47 -21.78
N ARG A 97 2.93 13.24 -21.49
CA ARG A 97 4.28 12.89 -21.03
C ARG A 97 5.32 12.86 -22.17
N GLY A 98 4.88 12.83 -23.43
CA GLY A 98 5.77 12.80 -24.59
C GLY A 98 6.66 14.05 -24.73
N PRO A 99 7.82 13.95 -25.40
CA PRO A 99 8.79 15.03 -25.51
C PRO A 99 8.22 16.31 -26.15
N ASN A 100 7.22 16.17 -27.03
CA ASN A 100 6.55 17.29 -27.70
C ASN A 100 5.85 18.25 -26.73
N TYR A 101 5.47 17.78 -25.55
CA TYR A 101 4.78 18.57 -24.53
C TYR A 101 5.69 19.06 -23.41
N GLY A 102 7.01 18.79 -23.48
CA GLY A 102 7.98 19.19 -22.45
C GLY A 102 7.99 20.71 -22.20
N SER A 103 7.93 21.52 -23.25
CA SER A 103 7.91 22.99 -23.13
C SER A 103 6.64 23.53 -22.46
N PHE A 104 5.50 22.89 -22.69
CA PHE A 104 4.23 23.22 -22.04
C PHE A 104 4.23 22.78 -20.57
N ASN A 105 4.74 21.58 -20.27
CA ASN A 105 4.90 21.10 -18.90
C ASN A 105 5.82 22.02 -18.09
N ASN A 106 6.98 22.40 -18.63
CA ASN A 106 7.93 23.26 -17.94
C ASN A 106 7.36 24.64 -17.58
N LYS A 107 6.40 25.16 -18.37
CA LYS A 107 5.66 26.39 -18.06
C LYS A 107 4.55 26.17 -17.03
N LEU A 108 3.80 25.08 -17.16
CA LEU A 108 2.62 24.83 -16.32
C LEU A 108 2.98 24.35 -14.91
N ILE A 109 4.04 23.54 -14.76
CA ILE A 109 4.51 22.98 -13.47
C ILE A 109 4.63 24.03 -12.35
N PRO A 110 5.39 25.13 -12.50
CA PRO A 110 5.52 26.12 -11.42
C PRO A 110 4.19 26.78 -11.08
N ILE A 111 3.35 27.03 -12.08
CA ILE A 111 2.02 27.63 -11.90
C ILE A 111 1.12 26.71 -11.07
N VAL A 112 1.09 25.41 -11.37
CA VAL A 112 0.24 24.46 -10.62
C VAL A 112 0.77 24.18 -9.22
N LEU A 113 2.09 24.18 -9.00
CA LEU A 113 2.68 24.08 -7.66
C LEU A 113 2.31 25.28 -6.78
N GLN A 114 2.33 26.50 -7.34
CA GLN A 114 1.85 27.69 -6.65
C GLN A 114 0.36 27.55 -6.28
N ARG A 115 -0.49 27.14 -7.24
CA ARG A 115 -1.93 26.91 -7.01
C ARG A 115 -2.17 25.83 -5.96
N LEU A 116 -1.37 24.77 -5.94
CA LEU A 116 -1.45 23.71 -4.94
C LEU A 116 -1.22 24.26 -3.53
N ASN A 117 -0.22 25.13 -3.37
CA ASN A 117 0.06 25.81 -2.10
C ASN A 117 -1.06 26.76 -1.67
N GLU A 118 -1.63 27.53 -2.60
CA GLU A 118 -2.77 28.42 -2.34
C GLU A 118 -4.01 27.62 -1.92
N CYS A 119 -4.31 26.53 -2.65
CA CYS A 119 -5.44 25.66 -2.39
C CYS A 119 -5.34 24.98 -1.02
N ARG A 120 -4.14 24.54 -0.63
CA ARG A 120 -3.84 24.02 0.71
C ARG A 120 -4.12 25.04 1.81
N LYS A 121 -3.75 26.31 1.63
CA LYS A 121 -4.04 27.40 2.60
C LYS A 121 -5.54 27.66 2.72
N THR A 122 -6.29 27.62 1.62
CA THR A 122 -7.75 27.77 1.64
C THR A 122 -8.41 26.63 2.39
N MET A 123 -8.03 25.37 2.09
CA MET A 123 -8.54 24.19 2.78
C MET A 123 -8.29 24.23 4.29
N GLN A 124 -7.12 24.70 4.72
CA GLN A 124 -6.80 24.87 6.15
C GLN A 124 -7.75 25.85 6.85
N LYS A 125 -8.09 26.96 6.20
CA LYS A 125 -9.01 27.96 6.74
C LYS A 125 -10.41 27.39 6.88
N GLU A 126 -10.90 26.70 5.84
CA GLU A 126 -12.21 26.04 5.85
C GLU A 126 -12.32 25.03 7.01
N TYR A 127 -11.32 24.18 7.20
CA TYR A 127 -11.30 23.22 8.31
C TYR A 127 -11.24 23.88 9.69
N ALA A 128 -10.50 24.99 9.83
CA ALA A 128 -10.45 25.72 11.09
C ALA A 128 -11.80 26.38 11.43
N GLU A 129 -12.52 26.87 10.43
CA GLU A 129 -13.87 27.43 10.59
C GLU A 129 -14.89 26.35 10.96
N GLU A 130 -14.85 25.19 10.27
CA GLU A 130 -15.69 24.04 10.63
C GLU A 130 -15.46 23.57 12.06
N ASP A 131 -14.21 23.51 12.51
CA ASP A 131 -13.88 23.10 13.88
C ASP A 131 -14.39 24.10 14.91
N LYS A 132 -14.27 25.41 14.62
CA LYS A 132 -14.83 26.46 15.48
C LYS A 132 -16.35 26.34 15.57
N GLN A 133 -17.03 26.08 14.46
CA GLN A 133 -18.49 25.88 14.45
C GLN A 133 -18.90 24.61 15.23
N LYS A 134 -18.19 23.50 15.05
CA LYS A 134 -18.45 22.26 15.80
C LYS A 134 -18.22 22.44 17.30
N LEU A 135 -17.18 23.20 17.69
CA LEU A 135 -16.90 23.51 19.08
C LEU A 135 -17.97 24.45 19.68
N ALA A 136 -18.47 25.41 18.90
CA ALA A 136 -19.55 26.31 19.32
C ALA A 136 -20.91 25.58 19.47
N ASN A 137 -21.13 24.52 18.67
CA ASN A 137 -22.33 23.69 18.72
C ASN A 137 -22.24 22.53 19.74
N LEU A 138 -21.08 22.33 20.38
CA LEU A 138 -20.95 21.38 21.48
C LEU A 138 -21.70 21.97 22.69
N PRO A 139 -22.61 21.20 23.34
CA PRO A 139 -23.31 21.70 24.52
C PRO A 139 -22.30 21.99 25.63
N THR A 140 -21.93 23.25 25.79
CA THR A 140 -21.36 23.77 27.01
C THR A 140 -22.49 23.74 28.03
N THR A 141 -22.50 22.74 28.90
CA THR A 141 -22.54 22.88 30.37
C THR A 141 -22.95 21.54 31.00
N PHE A 142 -22.12 21.06 31.94
CA PHE A 142 -22.42 19.99 32.90
C PHE A 142 -23.72 20.23 33.72
N ALA A 143 -24.33 21.42 33.60
CA ALA A 143 -25.54 21.85 34.31
C ALA A 143 -26.84 21.26 33.75
N GLN A 144 -26.87 20.77 32.51
CA GLN A 144 -28.10 20.18 31.94
C GLN A 144 -28.36 18.74 32.41
N LEU A 145 -27.37 18.06 33.00
CA LEU A 145 -27.57 16.73 33.60
C LEU A 145 -28.24 16.76 34.99
N GLN A 146 -28.31 17.93 35.65
CA GLN A 146 -28.98 18.05 36.96
C GLN A 146 -30.47 18.39 36.86
N GLN A 147 -30.95 18.90 35.72
CA GLN A 147 -32.38 19.24 35.56
C GLN A 147 -33.26 18.04 35.15
N ASP A 148 -32.68 17.00 34.56
CA ASP A 148 -33.41 15.76 34.23
C ASP A 148 -33.52 14.76 35.40
N GLY A 149 -32.95 15.08 36.57
CA GLY A 149 -33.08 14.27 37.79
C GLY A 149 -34.37 14.51 38.60
N SER A 150 -35.23 15.45 38.20
CA SER A 150 -36.34 15.94 39.03
C SER A 150 -37.73 15.86 38.36
N LYS A 151 -37.99 14.85 37.54
CA LYS A 151 -39.35 14.55 37.03
C LYS A 151 -39.67 13.05 37.05
N VAL A 152 -39.57 12.42 38.22
CA VAL A 152 -40.29 11.17 38.51
C VAL A 152 -40.81 11.22 39.94
N SER A 153 -42.02 11.77 40.13
CA SER A 153 -42.94 11.26 41.14
C SER A 153 -44.31 11.95 41.09
N LYS A 154 -45.32 11.09 41.00
CA LYS A 154 -46.69 11.20 41.50
C LYS A 154 -47.68 12.04 40.69
N ASN A 155 -48.58 11.33 40.02
CA ASN A 155 -49.99 11.70 39.91
C ASN A 155 -50.83 10.43 40.03
N ASP A 156 -51.54 10.30 41.16
CA ASP A 156 -52.80 9.58 41.30
C ASP A 156 -53.55 10.19 42.50
N GLY A 157 -54.83 10.50 42.31
CA GLY A 157 -55.84 10.58 43.39
C GLY A 157 -56.24 11.96 43.94
N GLU A 158 -57.36 12.47 43.41
CA GLU A 158 -58.54 13.08 44.10
C GLU A 158 -58.41 13.97 45.36
N GLY A 159 -59.18 15.07 45.38
CA GLY A 159 -59.71 15.64 46.63
C GLY A 159 -59.81 17.16 46.71
N GLN A 160 -61.02 17.63 47.02
CA GLN A 160 -61.53 18.98 47.25
C GLN A 160 -60.69 20.02 48.05
N ASP A 161 -61.13 21.27 47.82
CA ASP A 161 -61.31 22.39 48.77
C ASP A 161 -60.27 23.53 48.90
N GLY A 162 -60.75 24.74 48.61
CA GLY A 162 -60.71 25.84 49.59
C GLY A 162 -59.61 26.91 49.51
N ASN A 163 -60.04 28.14 49.18
CA ASN A 163 -59.54 29.46 49.66
C ASN A 163 -58.08 29.88 49.36
N LYS A 164 -57.82 30.96 48.59
CA LYS A 164 -57.96 32.43 48.83
C LYS A 164 -56.70 33.10 49.39
N VAL A 165 -56.39 34.24 48.76
CA VAL A 165 -55.65 35.44 49.26
C VAL A 165 -54.13 35.27 49.27
N SER A 166 -53.28 36.00 48.55
CA SER A 166 -53.15 37.38 48.03
C SER A 166 -51.96 38.07 48.70
N LYS A 167 -51.34 38.97 47.93
CA LYS A 167 -50.47 40.12 48.26
C LYS A 167 -48.97 39.81 48.33
N ASN A 168 -48.19 40.37 47.39
CA ASN A 168 -47.74 41.79 47.30
C ASN A 168 -46.76 42.08 48.43
N ASP A 169 -45.68 42.83 48.31
CA ASP A 169 -44.91 43.55 47.29
C ASP A 169 -43.54 43.73 48.02
N ASP A 170 -42.43 43.97 47.34
CA ASP A 170 -41.74 45.26 47.49
C ASP A 170 -40.43 45.32 46.69
N GLU A 171 -40.20 46.52 46.21
CA GLU A 171 -39.15 46.97 45.31
C GLU A 171 -37.83 47.34 46.02
N GLY A 172 -36.80 47.62 45.22
CA GLY A 172 -35.72 48.57 45.56
C GLY A 172 -34.32 48.04 45.29
N HIS A 173 -33.70 48.37 44.14
CA HIS A 173 -32.69 49.45 43.97
C HIS A 173 -31.42 49.27 44.85
N GLY A 174 -30.18 49.35 44.37
CA GLY A 174 -29.61 49.73 43.09
C GLY A 174 -28.06 49.80 43.24
N SER A 175 -27.36 49.53 42.14
CA SER A 175 -26.06 50.09 41.68
C SER A 175 -25.01 50.61 42.69
N ASN A 176 -23.76 50.13 42.58
CA ASN A 176 -22.71 50.86 41.86
C ASN A 176 -21.38 50.09 41.74
N GLU A 177 -20.68 50.42 40.66
CA GLU A 177 -19.33 50.08 40.21
C GLU A 177 -18.27 50.46 41.30
N GLN A 178 -17.01 50.03 41.31
CA GLN A 178 -16.00 50.18 40.26
C GLN A 178 -14.69 49.41 40.60
N GLU A 179 -13.83 49.29 39.58
CA GLU A 179 -12.59 48.52 39.44
C GLU A 179 -11.43 48.90 40.39
N ASN A 180 -10.46 47.98 40.59
CA ASN A 180 -9.07 48.28 40.23
C ASN A 180 -8.15 47.04 40.16
N LEU A 181 -7.30 47.06 39.14
CA LEU A 181 -6.20 46.14 38.83
C LEU A 181 -5.07 46.18 39.89
N VAL A 182 -4.23 45.13 39.93
CA VAL A 182 -2.83 45.13 39.43
C VAL A 182 -2.03 43.91 39.94
N LYS A 183 -1.59 43.10 38.96
CA LYS A 183 -0.30 42.41 38.73
C LYS A 183 0.46 41.71 39.88
N VAL A 184 0.68 40.40 39.74
CA VAL A 184 1.90 39.71 39.22
C VAL A 184 3.05 39.65 40.22
N SER A 185 3.45 38.43 40.60
CA SER A 185 4.80 37.91 40.30
C SER A 185 4.98 36.46 40.70
N SER A 186 5.54 35.72 39.76
CA SER A 186 6.05 34.36 39.81
C SER A 186 7.22 34.15 40.77
N SER A 187 7.45 32.89 41.18
CA SER A 187 8.71 32.11 41.07
C SER A 187 8.69 30.97 42.11
N ARG A 188 9.42 29.86 42.02
CA ARG A 188 9.98 29.00 40.96
C ARG A 188 10.68 27.86 41.73
N GLU A 189 10.43 26.62 41.31
CA GLU A 189 11.23 25.37 41.37
C GLU A 189 12.37 25.18 42.42
N LYS A 190 12.43 24.01 43.09
CA LYS A 190 13.33 22.86 42.75
C LYS A 190 13.21 21.71 43.81
N ILE A 191 13.00 20.44 43.41
CA ILE A 191 13.94 19.27 43.31
C ILE A 191 14.72 19.01 44.64
N VAL A 192 14.71 17.86 45.35
CA VAL A 192 15.32 16.52 45.07
C VAL A 192 14.85 15.45 46.10
N ASN A 193 14.85 14.19 45.64
CA ASN A 193 14.65 12.87 46.27
C ASN A 193 15.33 12.60 47.64
N ASP A 194 14.79 11.68 48.47
CA ASP A 194 15.36 10.33 48.67
C ASP A 194 14.48 9.40 49.56
N ALA A 195 14.79 8.10 49.50
CA ALA A 195 14.07 6.92 49.97
C ALA A 195 13.80 6.73 51.49
N ASN A 196 12.74 5.98 51.83
CA ASN A 196 12.76 4.81 52.74
C ASN A 196 11.34 4.23 52.99
N ASN A 197 11.21 2.91 52.87
CA ASN A 197 10.06 2.08 53.27
C ASN A 197 10.24 1.65 54.76
N PRO A 198 9.22 1.20 55.56
CA PRO A 198 8.49 -0.04 55.27
C PRO A 198 7.00 -0.16 55.74
N SER A 199 6.32 -1.17 55.17
CA SER A 199 5.24 -2.03 55.72
C SER A 199 3.87 -1.43 56.13
N SER A 200 2.78 -1.86 55.47
CA SER A 200 1.86 -2.90 55.99
C SER A 200 0.62 -3.13 55.10
N SER A 201 0.30 -4.42 55.00
CA SER A 201 -0.94 -5.13 54.65
C SER A 201 -2.28 -4.36 54.51
N ASN A 202 -3.03 -4.62 53.44
CA ASN A 202 -4.24 -5.46 53.46
C ASN A 202 -5.04 -5.40 52.14
N ALA A 203 -5.26 -6.57 51.53
CA ALA A 203 -6.31 -6.82 50.52
C ALA A 203 -7.63 -7.22 51.21
N PRO A 204 -8.79 -7.10 50.54
CA PRO A 204 -9.49 -8.32 50.05
C PRO A 204 -10.46 -8.05 48.85
N PRO A 205 -11.31 -8.99 48.36
CA PRO A 205 -11.11 -10.41 48.05
C PRO A 205 -11.65 -10.87 46.66
N ARG A 206 -11.17 -12.04 46.20
CA ARG A 206 -11.69 -12.88 45.09
C ARG A 206 -12.84 -13.81 45.54
N LYS A 207 -13.77 -14.15 44.63
CA LYS A 207 -14.54 -15.43 44.57
C LYS A 207 -14.42 -15.97 43.14
N LYS A 208 -13.60 -17.01 42.88
CA LYS A 208 -13.82 -18.49 42.96
C LYS A 208 -14.44 -19.09 41.68
N ALA A 209 -13.78 -20.16 41.25
CA ALA A 209 -13.80 -20.83 39.95
C ALA A 209 -14.82 -21.98 39.82
N LYS A 210 -15.03 -22.47 38.59
CA LYS A 210 -15.21 -23.92 38.32
C LYS A 210 -14.95 -24.27 36.84
N MET A 211 -14.10 -25.29 36.61
CA MET A 211 -14.00 -26.08 35.37
C MET A 211 -14.88 -27.33 35.49
N ASN A 212 -15.50 -27.82 34.40
CA ASN A 212 -15.02 -28.96 33.58
C ASN A 212 -16.14 -29.79 32.89
N SER A 213 -15.78 -30.30 31.70
CA SER A 213 -16.10 -31.60 31.04
C SER A 213 -17.44 -31.94 30.34
N GLY A 214 -17.33 -32.22 29.01
CA GLY A 214 -17.86 -33.36 28.21
C GLY A 214 -19.36 -33.38 27.85
N SER A 215 -19.89 -34.02 26.78
CA SER A 215 -19.44 -34.68 25.54
C SER A 215 -20.72 -35.07 24.73
N ALA A 216 -20.63 -35.07 23.39
CA ALA A 216 -21.35 -35.90 22.37
C ALA A 216 -22.88 -35.84 22.07
N ASN A 217 -23.15 -35.48 20.80
CA ASN A 217 -23.97 -36.14 19.73
C ASN A 217 -25.52 -36.12 19.62
N ALA A 218 -25.93 -36.06 18.34
CA ALA A 218 -27.21 -36.37 17.66
C ALA A 218 -28.33 -35.31 17.68
N VAL A 219 -29.22 -35.08 16.70
CA VAL A 219 -29.42 -35.22 15.23
C VAL A 219 -30.96 -34.99 15.03
N GLU A 220 -31.38 -34.37 13.91
CA GLU A 220 -32.78 -34.29 13.38
C GLU A 220 -33.83 -33.43 14.15
N ASP A 221 -34.82 -32.72 13.58
CA ASP A 221 -35.26 -32.37 12.22
C ASP A 221 -36.42 -31.32 12.34
N HIS A 222 -36.77 -30.68 11.22
CA HIS A 222 -38.06 -30.09 10.84
C HIS A 222 -38.62 -28.75 11.39
N ASP A 223 -38.62 -27.78 10.46
CA ASP A 223 -39.79 -27.10 9.86
C ASP A 223 -40.61 -26.08 10.70
N LYS A 224 -40.53 -24.80 10.30
CA LYS A 224 -41.67 -23.97 9.85
C LYS A 224 -41.24 -22.51 9.65
N SER A 225 -41.40 -22.03 8.41
CA SER A 225 -41.46 -20.59 8.11
C SER A 225 -42.89 -20.05 8.33
N PRO A 226 -43.05 -18.76 8.61
CA PRO A 226 -43.74 -17.93 7.61
C PRO A 226 -43.20 -16.50 7.45
N LYS A 227 -43.36 -16.05 6.20
CA LYS A 227 -43.04 -14.76 5.57
C LYS A 227 -43.50 -13.53 6.36
N LYS A 228 -42.64 -12.50 6.47
CA LYS A 228 -43.05 -11.07 6.42
C LYS A 228 -42.02 -10.21 5.67
N LYS A 229 -42.53 -9.55 4.62
CA LYS A 229 -41.90 -8.49 3.81
C LYS A 229 -41.30 -7.39 4.69
N LYS A 230 -40.09 -6.90 4.37
CA LYS A 230 -39.62 -5.52 4.66
C LYS A 230 -38.43 -5.14 3.78
N THR A 231 -38.71 -4.24 2.83
CA THR A 231 -37.88 -3.14 2.31
C THR A 231 -36.36 -3.21 2.54
N SER A 232 -35.62 -3.32 1.43
CA SER A 232 -34.18 -3.15 1.32
C SER A 232 -33.72 -1.77 1.82
N LYS A 233 -32.96 -1.75 2.91
CA LYS A 233 -32.04 -0.67 3.26
C LYS A 233 -30.63 -1.09 2.87
N ALA A 234 -29.89 -0.15 2.28
CA ALA A 234 -28.54 -0.33 1.78
C ALA A 234 -27.60 -0.92 2.84
N VAL A 235 -26.73 -1.83 2.37
CA VAL A 235 -25.64 -2.43 3.13
C VAL A 235 -24.61 -1.34 3.44
N GLU A 236 -24.54 -0.92 4.69
CA GLU A 236 -23.36 -0.25 5.23
C GLU A 236 -22.39 -1.36 5.67
N ASP A 237 -21.23 -1.41 5.00
CA ASP A 237 -20.10 -2.27 5.34
C ASP A 237 -19.61 -1.94 6.76
N HIS A 238 -19.99 -2.76 7.74
CA HIS A 238 -19.39 -2.76 9.07
C HIS A 238 -18.19 -3.71 9.08
N CYS A 239 -17.00 -3.20 8.72
CA CYS A 239 -15.73 -3.85 9.02
C CYS A 239 -14.86 -2.95 9.92
N LEU A 240 -15.38 -2.60 11.11
CA LEU A 240 -14.64 -1.83 12.12
C LEU A 240 -14.99 -2.29 13.54
N THR A 241 -14.66 -3.53 13.86
CA THR A 241 -14.45 -4.04 15.23
C THR A 241 -13.57 -5.29 15.04
N ASP A 242 -12.35 -5.40 15.53
CA ASP A 242 -11.94 -5.30 16.93
C ASP A 242 -10.40 -5.42 16.89
N ASN A 243 -9.66 -4.49 17.50
CA ASN A 243 -8.21 -4.62 17.78
C ASN A 243 -7.72 -3.42 18.61
N GLY A 244 -7.68 -3.58 19.94
CA GLY A 244 -6.67 -3.03 20.86
C GLY A 244 -6.26 -1.55 20.81
N TRP A 245 -7.01 -0.64 20.19
CA TRP A 245 -6.59 0.76 20.03
C TRP A 245 -7.01 1.67 21.18
N SER A 246 -6.13 2.61 21.51
CA SER A 246 -6.39 3.66 22.50
C SER A 246 -7.54 4.57 22.05
N ASN A 247 -8.42 4.99 22.97
CA ASN A 247 -9.56 5.86 22.68
C ASN A 247 -9.21 7.13 21.88
N LYS A 248 -7.97 7.62 21.95
CA LYS A 248 -7.48 8.77 21.16
C LYS A 248 -7.30 8.46 19.67
N SER A 249 -6.83 7.28 19.28
CA SER A 249 -6.66 6.90 17.87
C SER A 249 -8.00 6.59 17.20
N GLN A 250 -8.96 6.04 17.96
CA GLN A 250 -10.33 5.82 17.47
C GLN A 250 -11.09 7.15 17.25
N ALA A 251 -10.92 8.13 18.14
CA ALA A 251 -11.45 9.49 17.95
C ALA A 251 -10.81 10.24 16.76
N ALA A 252 -9.53 9.98 16.46
CA ALA A 252 -8.86 10.51 15.28
C ALA A 252 -9.35 9.84 13.99
N LEU A 253 -9.58 8.52 14.00
CA LEU A 253 -10.17 7.78 12.88
C LEU A 253 -11.59 8.28 12.55
N ASN A 254 -12.38 8.63 13.57
CA ASN A 254 -13.72 9.17 13.40
C ASN A 254 -13.75 10.56 12.71
N LYS A 255 -12.60 11.26 12.61
CA LYS A 255 -12.46 12.51 11.82
C LYS A 255 -12.02 12.27 10.39
N ILE A 256 -11.57 11.06 10.06
CA ILE A 256 -11.13 10.68 8.71
C ILE A 256 -12.40 10.32 7.92
N THR A 257 -12.88 11.27 7.13
CA THR A 257 -13.94 10.99 6.16
C THR A 257 -13.31 10.40 4.91
N PHE A 258 -13.91 9.34 4.34
CA PHE A 258 -13.73 9.07 2.92
C PHE A 258 -14.24 10.30 2.17
N GLY A 259 -13.33 11.16 1.69
CA GLY A 259 -13.69 12.41 1.05
C GLY A 259 -14.75 12.21 -0.03
N ARG A 260 -15.77 13.06 -0.05
CA ARG A 260 -16.80 13.03 -1.10
C ARG A 260 -16.11 13.26 -2.45
N PHE A 261 -16.12 12.26 -3.32
CA PHE A 261 -15.64 12.42 -4.68
C PHE A 261 -16.71 13.16 -5.48
N SER A 262 -16.57 14.49 -5.54
CA SER A 262 -17.42 15.32 -6.38
C SER A 262 -16.57 16.32 -7.15
N PHE A 263 -16.79 16.37 -8.46
CA PHE A 263 -16.26 17.46 -9.26
C PHE A 263 -17.07 18.75 -9.08
N TYR A 264 -18.32 18.70 -8.59
CA TYR A 264 -19.13 19.90 -8.39
C TYR A 264 -19.93 19.90 -7.07
N PRO A 265 -19.86 20.98 -6.27
CA PRO A 265 -18.97 22.14 -6.43
C PRO A 265 -17.49 21.75 -6.31
N LEU A 266 -16.60 22.50 -6.96
CA LEU A 266 -15.15 22.22 -6.94
C LEU A 266 -14.57 22.58 -5.57
N THR A 267 -14.35 21.57 -4.73
CA THR A 267 -13.73 21.73 -3.42
C THR A 267 -12.22 21.96 -3.55
N PRO A 268 -11.57 22.64 -2.58
CA PRO A 268 -10.12 22.75 -2.53
C PRO A 268 -9.41 21.39 -2.52
N ALA A 269 -9.94 20.40 -1.80
CA ALA A 269 -9.36 19.05 -1.78
C ALA A 269 -9.37 18.39 -3.17
N MET A 270 -10.44 18.57 -3.95
CA MET A 270 -10.54 18.01 -5.29
C MET A 270 -9.58 18.69 -6.27
N GLU A 271 -9.44 20.02 -6.22
CA GLU A 271 -8.46 20.74 -7.04
C GLU A 271 -7.02 20.28 -6.73
N GLN A 272 -6.67 20.12 -5.45
CA GLN A 272 -5.36 19.57 -5.05
C GLN A 272 -5.12 18.17 -5.62
N ARG A 273 -6.14 17.30 -5.61
CA ARG A 273 -6.05 15.96 -6.20
C ARG A 273 -5.82 15.99 -7.70
N LEU A 274 -6.51 16.86 -8.44
CA LEU A 274 -6.30 17.01 -9.90
C LEU A 274 -4.87 17.50 -10.21
N ILE A 275 -4.35 18.43 -9.41
CA ILE A 275 -2.97 18.90 -9.56
C ILE A 275 -1.97 17.77 -9.27
N LEU A 276 -2.16 17.02 -8.17
CA LEU A 276 -1.27 15.90 -7.82
C LEU A 276 -1.30 14.79 -8.88
N GLN A 277 -2.48 14.50 -9.44
CA GLN A 277 -2.63 13.54 -10.54
C GLN A 277 -1.87 13.98 -11.80
N TYR A 278 -1.85 15.29 -12.10
CA TYR A 278 -1.04 15.84 -13.20
C TYR A 278 0.47 15.75 -12.92
N LEU A 279 0.90 16.08 -11.70
CA LEU A 279 2.31 16.10 -11.33
C LEU A 279 2.93 14.70 -11.19
N THR A 280 2.16 13.71 -10.75
CA THR A 280 2.63 12.34 -10.49
C THR A 280 3.37 11.71 -11.68
N PRO A 281 2.80 11.61 -12.90
CA PRO A 281 3.48 11.01 -14.06
C PRO A 281 4.68 11.83 -14.56
N LEU A 282 4.77 13.10 -14.19
CA LEU A 282 5.89 13.99 -14.49
C LEU A 282 7.04 13.86 -13.47
N GLY A 283 6.81 13.15 -12.36
CA GLY A 283 7.75 12.91 -11.25
C GLY A 283 9.16 12.49 -11.69
N GLU A 284 9.24 11.68 -12.73
CA GLU A 284 10.49 11.11 -13.24
C GLU A 284 11.35 12.11 -14.01
N PHE A 285 10.80 13.26 -14.43
CA PHE A 285 11.55 14.27 -15.18
C PHE A 285 12.38 15.15 -14.25
N GLN A 286 13.64 15.39 -14.62
CA GLN A 286 14.56 16.22 -13.83
C GLN A 286 14.11 17.69 -13.74
N ASP A 287 13.47 18.23 -14.78
CA ASP A 287 12.99 19.61 -14.80
C ASP A 287 11.95 19.89 -13.69
N LEU A 288 11.09 18.91 -13.42
CA LEU A 288 10.11 19.00 -12.33
C LEU A 288 10.81 19.08 -10.96
N LEU A 289 11.93 18.36 -10.78
CA LEU A 289 12.62 18.33 -9.51
C LEU A 289 13.14 19.72 -9.10
N THR A 290 13.62 20.53 -10.05
CA THR A 290 14.02 21.91 -9.81
C THR A 290 12.86 22.74 -9.26
N ALA A 291 11.71 22.69 -9.94
CA ALA A 291 10.51 23.41 -9.50
C ALA A 291 9.99 22.92 -8.13
N VAL A 292 10.09 21.62 -7.83
CA VAL A 292 9.73 21.02 -6.54
C VAL A 292 10.55 21.62 -5.40
N PHE A 293 11.86 21.79 -5.60
CA PHE A 293 12.73 22.42 -4.61
C PHE A 293 12.51 23.93 -4.48
N GLU A 294 12.35 24.66 -5.59
CA GLU A 294 12.11 26.11 -5.58
C GLU A 294 10.81 26.52 -4.88
N ASN A 295 9.79 25.65 -4.91
CA ASN A 295 8.48 25.89 -4.31
C ASN A 295 8.30 25.27 -2.90
N ASP A 296 9.38 24.78 -2.27
CA ASP A 296 9.35 24.09 -0.96
C ASP A 296 8.31 22.97 -0.88
N THR A 297 8.11 22.28 -2.01
CA THR A 297 7.00 21.32 -2.18
C THR A 297 7.15 20.13 -1.22
N MET A 298 8.35 19.81 -0.76
CA MET A 298 8.57 18.74 0.21
C MET A 298 7.82 18.97 1.53
N ASP A 299 7.82 20.19 2.05
CA ASP A 299 7.14 20.48 3.32
C ASP A 299 5.61 20.46 3.15
N LEU A 300 5.13 20.79 1.94
CA LEU A 300 3.74 20.60 1.54
C LEU A 300 3.37 19.11 1.46
N LEU A 301 4.24 18.27 0.91
CA LEU A 301 4.00 16.82 0.84
C LEU A 301 3.96 16.20 2.24
N PHE A 302 4.85 16.61 3.14
CA PHE A 302 4.79 16.18 4.55
C PHE A 302 3.56 16.67 5.29
N TYR A 303 3.00 17.81 4.91
CA TYR A 303 1.72 18.26 5.43
C TYR A 303 0.58 17.30 5.03
N TYR A 304 0.59 16.79 3.80
CA TYR A 304 -0.42 15.82 3.32
C TYR A 304 -0.31 14.42 3.93
N LEU A 305 0.87 14.04 4.43
CA LEU A 305 1.06 12.75 5.10
C LEU A 305 0.39 12.65 6.48
N ASP A 306 0.04 13.79 7.08
CA ASP A 306 -0.64 13.82 8.38
C ASP A 306 -2.16 13.86 8.19
N PHE A 307 -2.85 12.78 8.57
CA PHE A 307 -4.31 12.67 8.46
C PHE A 307 -5.07 13.75 9.25
N ASN A 308 -4.47 14.29 10.32
CA ASN A 308 -5.11 15.36 11.10
C ASN A 308 -5.23 16.65 10.28
N ASN A 309 -4.34 16.82 9.30
CA ASN A 309 -4.26 18.00 8.45
C ASN A 309 -5.17 17.90 7.22
N THR A 310 -5.29 16.71 6.62
CA THR A 310 -6.03 16.52 5.36
C THR A 310 -7.49 16.14 5.56
N ARG A 311 -7.80 15.32 6.58
CA ARG A 311 -9.12 14.69 6.80
C ARG A 311 -9.66 13.88 5.61
N ASP A 312 -8.84 13.68 4.57
CA ASP A 312 -9.18 12.98 3.33
C ASP A 312 -8.08 11.99 2.94
N VAL A 313 -8.41 10.70 3.07
CA VAL A 313 -7.51 9.59 2.72
C VAL A 313 -7.11 9.63 1.24
N ARG A 314 -8.00 10.08 0.35
CA ARG A 314 -7.73 10.11 -1.10
C ARG A 314 -6.71 11.18 -1.44
N LEU A 315 -6.79 12.35 -0.80
CA LEU A 315 -5.78 13.40 -0.97
C LEU A 315 -4.41 12.93 -0.47
N THR A 316 -4.36 12.31 0.72
CA THR A 316 -3.12 11.72 1.25
C THR A 316 -2.57 10.64 0.31
N HIS A 317 -3.43 9.78 -0.26
CA HIS A 317 -3.02 8.78 -1.23
C HIS A 317 -2.39 9.39 -2.50
N GLU A 318 -3.01 10.41 -3.10
CA GLU A 318 -2.41 11.09 -4.27
C GLU A 318 -1.08 11.79 -3.93
N ALA A 319 -0.97 12.36 -2.73
CA ALA A 319 0.29 12.95 -2.28
C ALA A 319 1.40 11.90 -2.13
N ILE A 320 1.08 10.71 -1.60
CA ILE A 320 2.04 9.60 -1.49
C ILE A 320 2.43 9.08 -2.86
N ARG A 321 1.51 8.97 -3.82
CA ARG A 321 1.83 8.61 -5.20
C ARG A 321 2.81 9.61 -5.84
N PHE A 322 2.60 10.90 -5.60
CA PHE A 322 3.54 11.92 -6.08
C PHE A 322 4.90 11.85 -5.36
N ILE A 323 4.93 11.59 -4.05
CA ILE A 323 6.19 11.31 -3.34
C ILE A 323 6.90 10.11 -3.97
N ALA A 324 6.18 9.01 -4.22
CA ALA A 324 6.73 7.81 -4.83
C ALA A 324 7.39 8.11 -6.19
N SER A 325 6.75 8.89 -7.05
CA SER A 325 7.35 9.24 -8.36
C SER A 325 8.57 10.16 -8.24
N LEU A 326 8.68 10.97 -7.19
CA LEU A 326 9.87 11.79 -6.92
C LEU A 326 11.03 10.99 -6.28
N LEU A 327 10.75 9.89 -5.58
CA LEU A 327 11.76 9.07 -4.91
C LEU A 327 12.70 8.35 -5.87
N VAL A 328 12.37 8.27 -7.15
CA VAL A 328 13.27 7.82 -8.21
C VAL A 328 14.54 8.70 -8.29
N HIS A 329 14.42 9.97 -7.91
CA HIS A 329 15.56 10.90 -7.89
C HIS A 329 16.34 10.78 -6.59
N ARG A 330 17.59 10.30 -6.70
CA ARG A 330 18.52 10.16 -5.56
C ARG A 330 18.61 11.43 -4.69
N LYS A 331 18.69 12.63 -5.30
CA LYS A 331 18.74 13.90 -4.55
C LYS A 331 17.48 14.14 -3.71
N PHE A 332 16.31 13.82 -4.25
CA PHE A 332 15.06 13.93 -3.52
C PHE A 332 14.99 12.89 -2.39
N ALA A 333 15.36 11.63 -2.66
CA ALA A 333 15.37 10.55 -1.67
C ALA A 333 16.24 10.89 -0.43
N PHE A 334 17.45 11.42 -0.63
CA PHE A 334 18.30 11.86 0.48
C PHE A 334 17.69 13.02 1.27
N SER A 335 17.12 14.01 0.59
CA SER A 335 16.45 15.13 1.26
C SER A 335 15.21 14.67 2.04
N PHE A 336 14.47 13.72 1.50
CA PHE A 336 13.29 13.12 2.12
C PHE A 336 13.66 12.38 3.42
N ILE A 337 14.71 11.55 3.38
CA ILE A 337 15.23 10.85 4.57
C ILE A 337 15.77 11.86 5.60
N ALA A 338 16.55 12.85 5.17
CA ALA A 338 17.12 13.87 6.05
C ALA A 338 16.05 14.65 6.84
N LYS A 339 14.86 14.86 6.25
CA LYS A 339 13.72 15.52 6.90
C LYS A 339 12.76 14.55 7.61
N LYS A 340 13.21 13.35 8.01
CA LYS A 340 12.42 12.33 8.71
C LYS A 340 11.19 11.85 7.94
N GLY A 341 11.34 11.71 6.62
CA GLY A 341 10.26 11.27 5.74
C GLY A 341 9.81 9.82 6.00
N ILE A 342 10.73 8.95 6.42
CA ILE A 342 10.44 7.54 6.73
C ILE A 342 9.52 7.45 7.94
N GLU A 343 9.84 8.15 9.03
CA GLU A 343 9.02 8.14 10.25
C GLU A 343 7.63 8.74 10.01
N LYS A 344 7.49 9.65 9.03
CA LYS A 344 6.19 10.16 8.59
C LYS A 344 5.42 9.12 7.78
N LEU A 345 6.09 8.38 6.89
CA LEU A 345 5.47 7.29 6.13
C LEU A 345 4.97 6.16 7.05
N MET A 346 5.75 5.79 8.07
CA MET A 346 5.37 4.71 8.99
C MET A 346 4.17 5.05 9.88
N LYS A 347 3.82 6.34 10.00
CA LYS A 347 2.62 6.80 10.72
C LYS A 347 1.34 6.69 9.91
N ILE A 348 1.44 6.39 8.61
CA ILE A 348 0.26 6.26 7.76
C ILE A 348 -0.55 5.04 8.21
N PHE A 349 -1.88 5.17 8.20
CA PHE A 349 -2.75 4.11 8.66
C PHE A 349 -2.65 2.89 7.74
N LYS A 350 -2.15 1.78 8.27
CA LYS A 350 -1.85 0.54 7.51
C LYS A 350 -3.06 -0.03 6.75
N HIS A 351 -4.27 0.11 7.28
CA HIS A 351 -5.51 -0.38 6.65
C HIS A 351 -6.13 0.61 5.63
N SER A 352 -5.52 1.78 5.40
CA SER A 352 -6.03 2.75 4.42
C SER A 352 -5.55 2.48 3.00
N LEU A 353 -6.28 2.96 1.99
CA LEU A 353 -5.83 2.95 0.59
C LEU A 353 -4.47 3.64 0.38
N ALA A 354 -4.14 4.62 1.25
CA ALA A 354 -2.86 5.31 1.22
C ALA A 354 -1.66 4.38 1.48
N SER A 355 -1.86 3.26 2.17
CA SER A 355 -0.78 2.31 2.51
C SER A 355 -0.20 1.58 1.28
N VAL A 356 -0.98 1.43 0.21
CA VAL A 356 -0.49 0.91 -1.08
C VAL A 356 0.62 1.81 -1.64
N GLY A 357 0.42 3.13 -1.59
CA GLY A 357 1.44 4.09 -2.03
C GLY A 357 2.69 4.06 -1.15
N VAL A 358 2.55 3.76 0.14
CA VAL A 358 3.70 3.58 1.05
C VAL A 358 4.57 2.41 0.60
N ALA A 359 3.95 1.30 0.19
CA ALA A 359 4.66 0.15 -0.38
C ALA A 359 5.54 0.58 -1.57
N THR A 360 4.96 1.39 -2.47
CA THR A 360 5.67 1.92 -3.64
C THR A 360 6.79 2.88 -3.25
N CYS A 361 6.60 3.74 -2.24
CA CYS A 361 7.67 4.58 -1.71
C CYS A 361 8.83 3.75 -1.17
N LEU A 362 8.55 2.71 -0.38
CA LEU A 362 9.58 1.81 0.15
C LEU A 362 10.34 1.12 -0.98
N TYR A 363 9.63 0.63 -1.99
CA TYR A 363 10.26 0.07 -3.18
C TYR A 363 11.24 1.04 -3.84
N TYR A 364 10.82 2.27 -4.18
CA TYR A 364 11.74 3.22 -4.82
C TYR A 364 12.92 3.63 -3.94
N LEU A 365 12.74 3.72 -2.62
CA LEU A 365 13.85 3.93 -1.68
C LEU A 365 14.85 2.77 -1.73
N SER A 366 14.36 1.53 -1.79
CA SER A 366 15.21 0.33 -1.82
C SER A 366 16.00 0.15 -3.10
N TYR A 367 15.55 0.78 -4.18
CA TYR A 367 16.21 0.69 -5.48
C TYR A 367 17.62 1.32 -5.48
N SER A 368 17.87 2.33 -4.65
CA SER A 368 19.18 2.99 -4.51
C SER A 368 19.98 2.39 -3.35
N SER A 369 21.17 1.85 -3.66
CA SER A 369 22.05 1.25 -2.65
C SER A 369 22.44 2.25 -1.56
N ASP A 370 22.86 3.46 -1.94
CA ASP A 370 23.33 4.46 -0.97
C ASP A 370 22.22 4.95 -0.04
N VAL A 371 20.99 5.00 -0.54
CA VAL A 371 19.79 5.34 0.25
C VAL A 371 19.54 4.24 1.28
N MET A 372 19.59 2.97 0.87
CA MET A 372 19.42 1.83 1.79
C MET A 372 20.54 1.70 2.80
N GLU A 373 21.80 1.94 2.43
CA GLU A 373 22.92 1.99 3.38
C GLU A 373 22.69 3.05 4.46
N THR A 374 22.20 4.22 4.05
CA THR A 374 21.83 5.30 4.97
C THR A 374 20.67 4.88 5.87
N LEU A 375 19.62 4.26 5.33
CA LEU A 375 18.49 3.74 6.12
C LEU A 375 18.94 2.67 7.13
N CYS A 376 19.85 1.78 6.72
CA CYS A 376 20.39 0.75 7.58
C CYS A 376 21.29 1.32 8.68
N SER A 377 21.82 2.53 8.53
CA SER A 377 22.58 3.22 9.59
C SER A 377 21.71 3.81 10.71
N PHE A 378 20.39 3.90 10.52
CA PHE A 378 19.46 4.45 11.52
C PHE A 378 19.29 3.50 12.73
N PRO A 379 18.69 3.95 13.85
CA PRO A 379 18.42 3.09 15.00
C PRO A 379 17.56 1.87 14.65
N ASP A 380 17.75 0.75 15.37
CA ASP A 380 17.05 -0.53 15.10
C ASP A 380 15.54 -0.38 14.97
N ASN A 381 14.93 0.46 15.83
CA ASN A 381 13.49 0.69 15.84
C ASN A 381 12.95 1.14 14.47
N THR A 382 13.71 1.96 13.72
CA THR A 382 13.25 2.46 12.42
C THR A 382 13.24 1.37 11.36
N VAL A 383 14.27 0.52 11.33
CA VAL A 383 14.36 -0.61 10.39
C VAL A 383 13.31 -1.66 10.76
N ASP A 384 13.13 -1.93 12.05
CA ASP A 384 12.12 -2.86 12.55
C ASP A 384 10.71 -2.39 12.18
N ASP A 385 10.37 -1.11 12.38
CA ASP A 385 9.07 -0.53 12.01
C ASP A 385 8.84 -0.61 10.50
N LEU A 386 9.88 -0.35 9.70
CA LEU A 386 9.84 -0.40 8.24
C LEU A 386 9.57 -1.82 7.74
N VAL A 387 10.31 -2.81 8.24
CA VAL A 387 10.10 -4.23 7.90
C VAL A 387 8.73 -4.71 8.40
N ASP A 388 8.28 -4.27 9.58
CA ASP A 388 6.94 -4.59 10.09
C ASP A 388 5.83 -4.10 9.15
N TYR A 389 5.97 -2.85 8.71
CA TYR A 389 5.00 -2.22 7.82
C TYR A 389 4.98 -2.94 6.46
N ALA A 390 6.15 -3.22 5.88
CA ALA A 390 6.25 -3.92 4.60
C ALA A 390 5.71 -5.36 4.67
N LEU A 391 5.98 -6.10 5.75
CA LEU A 391 5.42 -7.44 5.97
C LEU A 391 3.90 -7.42 6.20
N TYR A 392 3.40 -6.39 6.89
CA TYR A 392 1.96 -6.19 7.02
C TYR A 392 1.30 -6.00 5.64
N LEU A 393 1.90 -5.17 4.79
CA LEU A 393 1.41 -4.91 3.43
C LEU A 393 1.44 -6.16 2.55
N LEU A 394 2.51 -6.96 2.61
CA LEU A 394 2.62 -8.20 1.84
C LEU A 394 1.46 -9.19 2.13
N ASP A 395 0.99 -9.17 3.37
CA ASP A 395 0.00 -10.11 3.88
C ASP A 395 -1.45 -9.60 3.74
N HIS A 396 -1.68 -8.28 3.90
CA HIS A 396 -3.03 -7.70 4.00
C HIS A 396 -3.39 -6.67 2.92
N SER A 397 -2.44 -6.23 2.08
CA SER A 397 -2.71 -5.19 1.07
C SER A 397 -3.41 -5.76 -0.16
N TYR A 398 -3.96 -4.86 -1.00
CA TYR A 398 -4.30 -5.18 -2.38
C TYR A 398 -3.07 -5.63 -3.17
N GLU A 399 -3.30 -6.36 -4.27
CA GLU A 399 -2.26 -6.99 -5.09
C GLU A 399 -1.15 -6.02 -5.51
N SER A 400 -1.49 -4.79 -5.91
CA SER A 400 -0.50 -3.76 -6.27
C SER A 400 0.43 -3.36 -5.12
N GLY A 401 -0.09 -3.35 -3.88
CA GLY A 401 0.71 -3.10 -2.68
C GLY A 401 1.54 -4.31 -2.27
N ARG A 402 1.03 -5.54 -2.44
CA ARG A 402 1.77 -6.79 -2.20
C ARG A 402 2.93 -6.92 -3.19
N ALA A 403 2.70 -6.64 -4.46
CA ALA A 403 3.72 -6.60 -5.50
C ALA A 403 4.81 -5.56 -5.19
N SER A 404 4.42 -4.34 -4.78
CA SER A 404 5.37 -3.29 -4.38
C SER A 404 6.18 -3.68 -3.14
N ALA A 405 5.54 -4.28 -2.12
CA ALA A 405 6.22 -4.77 -0.92
C ALA A 405 7.19 -5.91 -1.24
N THR A 406 6.82 -6.80 -2.17
CA THR A 406 7.69 -7.88 -2.66
C THR A 406 8.93 -7.29 -3.34
N MET A 407 8.74 -6.31 -4.23
CA MET A 407 9.86 -5.62 -4.89
C MET A 407 10.76 -4.91 -3.89
N PHE A 408 10.18 -4.24 -2.88
CA PHE A 408 10.94 -3.67 -1.78
C PHE A 408 11.86 -4.71 -1.12
N PHE A 409 11.32 -5.87 -0.72
CA PHE A 409 12.13 -6.92 -0.10
C PHE A 409 13.18 -7.51 -1.04
N THR A 410 12.90 -7.66 -2.33
CA THR A 410 13.90 -8.10 -3.32
C THR A 410 15.15 -7.22 -3.30
N TYR A 411 15.02 -5.90 -3.15
CA TYR A 411 16.18 -5.00 -3.08
C TYR A 411 16.74 -4.80 -1.67
N ALA A 412 15.91 -4.99 -0.63
CA ALA A 412 16.26 -4.71 0.75
C ALA A 412 16.82 -5.91 1.53
N LEU A 413 16.50 -7.15 1.14
CA LEU A 413 17.03 -8.35 1.80
C LEU A 413 18.55 -8.51 1.78
N PRO A 414 19.31 -8.04 0.77
CA PRO A 414 20.77 -8.07 0.81
C PRO A 414 21.40 -7.33 2.00
N TYR A 415 20.64 -6.48 2.71
CA TYR A 415 21.13 -5.77 3.88
C TYR A 415 20.91 -6.58 5.14
N ARG A 416 22.01 -6.85 5.87
CA ARG A 416 22.02 -7.73 7.05
C ARG A 416 20.93 -7.39 8.09
N ARG A 417 20.77 -6.11 8.43
CA ARG A 417 19.75 -5.67 9.41
C ARG A 417 18.32 -5.97 8.95
N VAL A 418 18.06 -5.86 7.64
CA VAL A 418 16.73 -6.08 7.06
C VAL A 418 16.40 -7.57 7.08
N ILE A 419 17.30 -8.44 6.60
CA ILE A 419 17.06 -9.88 6.56
C ILE A 419 16.95 -10.51 7.96
N GLU A 420 17.76 -10.05 8.93
CA GLU A 420 17.64 -10.49 10.32
C GLU A 420 16.29 -10.08 10.95
N CYS A 421 15.78 -8.89 10.62
CA CYS A 421 14.44 -8.48 11.04
C CYS A 421 13.33 -9.25 10.30
N PHE A 422 13.52 -9.51 9.01
CA PHE A 422 12.58 -10.26 8.18
C PHE A 422 12.38 -11.68 8.73
N ASP A 423 13.46 -12.39 9.05
CA ASP A 423 13.42 -13.71 9.65
C ASP A 423 12.76 -13.71 11.03
N ARG A 424 13.06 -12.71 11.87
CA ARG A 424 12.46 -12.57 13.21
C ARG A 424 10.94 -12.42 13.18
N LYS A 425 10.38 -11.96 12.06
CA LYS A 425 8.95 -11.66 11.86
C LYS A 425 8.26 -12.63 10.91
N ASP A 426 8.81 -13.84 10.76
CA ASP A 426 8.27 -14.90 9.90
C ASP A 426 8.03 -14.44 8.44
N GLY A 427 8.91 -13.57 7.92
CA GLY A 427 8.76 -12.99 6.58
C GLY A 427 8.69 -14.06 5.48
N LEU A 428 9.45 -15.14 5.61
CA LEU A 428 9.46 -16.25 4.66
C LEU A 428 8.10 -16.97 4.57
N LEU A 429 7.42 -17.14 5.71
CA LEU A 429 6.07 -17.71 5.75
C LEU A 429 5.07 -16.80 5.02
N LYS A 430 5.21 -15.47 5.18
CA LYS A 430 4.36 -14.50 4.47
C LYS A 430 4.57 -14.54 2.96
N VAL A 431 5.82 -14.72 2.50
CA VAL A 431 6.12 -14.92 1.07
C VAL A 431 5.52 -16.23 0.56
N TYR A 432 5.64 -17.32 1.31
CA TYR A 432 5.00 -18.58 0.95
C TYR A 432 3.48 -18.45 0.84
N ASN A 433 2.83 -17.80 1.82
CA ASN A 433 1.39 -17.53 1.80
C ASN A 433 0.99 -16.66 0.61
N TYR A 434 1.82 -15.67 0.25
CA TYR A 434 1.61 -14.86 -0.94
C TYR A 434 1.57 -15.71 -2.20
N ILE A 435 2.59 -16.54 -2.44
CA ILE A 435 2.66 -17.39 -3.64
C ILE A 435 1.52 -18.42 -3.65
N SER A 436 1.29 -19.13 -2.55
CA SER A 436 0.26 -20.18 -2.46
C SER A 436 -1.18 -19.69 -2.63
N THR A 437 -1.44 -18.39 -2.39
CA THR A 437 -2.77 -17.78 -2.56
C THR A 437 -3.02 -17.25 -3.98
N LEU A 438 -2.03 -17.29 -4.87
CA LEU A 438 -2.20 -16.89 -6.26
C LEU A 438 -3.11 -17.86 -7.01
N THR A 439 -4.11 -17.32 -7.71
CA THR A 439 -5.19 -18.07 -8.36
C THR A 439 -4.67 -19.12 -9.35
N LEU A 440 -3.63 -18.80 -10.13
CA LEU A 440 -3.02 -19.72 -11.10
C LEU A 440 -2.35 -20.95 -10.47
N ILE A 441 -2.00 -20.91 -9.19
CA ILE A 441 -1.33 -22.05 -8.51
C ILE A 441 -2.35 -22.94 -7.79
N GLN A 442 -3.57 -22.45 -7.54
CA GLN A 442 -4.58 -23.20 -6.81
C GLN A 442 -5.17 -24.32 -7.68
N GLU A 443 -5.03 -25.57 -7.22
CA GLU A 443 -5.59 -26.73 -7.90
C GLU A 443 -7.13 -26.76 -7.76
N GLY A 444 -7.83 -27.02 -8.87
CA GLY A 444 -9.29 -27.24 -8.87
C GLY A 444 -10.15 -26.00 -9.10
N VAL A 445 -9.55 -24.82 -9.27
CA VAL A 445 -10.27 -23.58 -9.55
C VAL A 445 -10.31 -23.35 -11.07
N SER A 446 -11.36 -23.79 -11.74
CA SER A 446 -11.63 -23.47 -13.15
C SER A 446 -12.15 -22.02 -13.29
N VAL A 447 -11.42 -21.05 -12.75
CA VAL A 447 -11.75 -19.64 -12.94
C VAL A 447 -11.22 -19.23 -14.31
N ILE A 448 -12.12 -18.82 -15.19
CA ILE A 448 -11.77 -18.10 -16.40
C ILE A 448 -11.20 -16.75 -15.95
N LEU A 449 -9.89 -16.66 -15.83
CA LEU A 449 -9.21 -15.40 -15.51
C LEU A 449 -9.26 -14.49 -16.73
N SER A 450 -9.43 -13.18 -16.49
CA SER A 450 -9.17 -12.17 -17.52
C SER A 450 -7.70 -12.29 -17.97
N PRO A 451 -7.36 -11.96 -19.24
CA PRO A 451 -5.97 -11.84 -19.65
C PRO A 451 -5.16 -10.92 -18.71
N ASP A 452 -5.75 -9.80 -18.27
CA ASP A 452 -5.11 -8.84 -17.36
C ASP A 452 -4.82 -9.45 -15.98
N ASP A 453 -5.74 -10.25 -15.44
CA ASP A 453 -5.57 -10.93 -14.15
C ASP A 453 -4.50 -12.03 -14.23
N THR A 454 -4.42 -12.69 -15.38
CA THR A 454 -3.39 -13.69 -15.68
C THR A 454 -2.02 -13.03 -15.72
N GLU A 455 -1.87 -11.93 -16.46
CA GLU A 455 -0.63 -11.16 -16.54
C GLU A 455 -0.19 -10.64 -15.16
N SER A 456 -1.13 -10.07 -14.38
CA SER A 456 -0.85 -9.63 -13.02
C SER A 456 -0.34 -10.77 -12.14
N THR A 457 -0.95 -11.96 -12.22
CA THR A 457 -0.54 -13.12 -11.41
C THR A 457 0.86 -13.62 -11.81
N ILE A 458 1.16 -13.66 -13.11
CA ILE A 458 2.48 -14.02 -13.63
C ILE A 458 3.54 -13.01 -13.16
N GLN A 459 3.23 -11.71 -13.16
CA GLN A 459 4.14 -10.69 -12.64
C GLN A 459 4.36 -10.84 -11.13
N SER A 460 3.33 -11.19 -10.37
CA SER A 460 3.44 -11.48 -8.93
C SER A 460 4.33 -12.68 -8.65
N LEU A 461 4.23 -13.74 -9.46
CA LEU A 461 5.15 -14.87 -9.43
C LEU A 461 6.59 -14.44 -9.70
N ALA A 462 6.83 -13.64 -10.76
CA ALA A 462 8.15 -13.13 -11.10
C ALA A 462 8.78 -12.37 -9.93
N ASN A 463 8.03 -11.46 -9.32
CA ASN A 463 8.50 -10.67 -8.18
C ASN A 463 8.81 -11.56 -6.97
N ALA A 464 7.94 -12.53 -6.68
CA ALA A 464 8.10 -13.41 -5.52
C ALA A 464 9.29 -14.36 -5.67
N PHE A 465 9.54 -14.93 -6.86
CA PHE A 465 10.72 -15.77 -7.09
C PHE A 465 12.01 -14.96 -7.15
N ALA A 466 11.97 -13.71 -7.63
CA ALA A 466 13.12 -12.81 -7.51
C ALA A 466 13.47 -12.54 -6.04
N LEU A 467 12.46 -12.31 -5.18
CA LEU A 467 12.65 -12.17 -3.73
C LEU A 467 13.26 -13.44 -3.13
N LEU A 468 12.67 -14.61 -3.38
CA LEU A 468 13.15 -15.88 -2.86
C LEU A 468 14.60 -16.16 -3.26
N ARG A 469 14.94 -15.90 -4.53
CA ARG A 469 16.32 -16.00 -5.02
C ARG A 469 17.26 -15.12 -4.20
N THR A 470 16.94 -13.83 -4.05
CA THR A 470 17.76 -12.90 -3.28
C THR A 470 17.84 -13.28 -1.80
N TYR A 471 16.77 -13.83 -1.22
CA TYR A 471 16.76 -14.36 0.14
C TYR A 471 17.76 -15.53 0.30
N ALA A 472 17.72 -16.50 -0.62
CA ALA A 472 18.63 -17.65 -0.59
C ALA A 472 20.09 -17.23 -0.80
N GLU A 473 20.34 -16.34 -1.76
CA GLU A 473 21.67 -15.76 -2.04
C GLU A 473 22.23 -15.06 -0.80
N THR A 474 21.46 -14.17 -0.17
CA THR A 474 21.90 -13.44 1.02
C THR A 474 22.19 -14.37 2.20
N HIS A 475 21.34 -15.38 2.43
CA HIS A 475 21.58 -16.35 3.50
C HIS A 475 22.78 -17.25 3.23
N LEU A 476 23.07 -17.56 1.96
CA LEU A 476 24.28 -18.28 1.59
C LEU A 476 25.52 -17.48 2.02
N HIS A 477 25.56 -16.18 1.70
CA HIS A 477 26.64 -15.29 2.13
C HIS A 477 26.78 -15.27 3.66
N LEU A 478 25.68 -15.06 4.39
CA LEU A 478 25.68 -15.00 5.85
C LEU A 478 26.12 -16.32 6.51
N LYS A 479 25.80 -17.46 5.90
CA LYS A 479 26.21 -18.78 6.38
C LYS A 479 27.68 -19.06 6.06
N LEU A 480 28.19 -18.56 4.94
CA LEU A 480 29.56 -18.80 4.49
C LEU A 480 30.60 -17.97 5.26
N ILE A 481 30.28 -16.71 5.60
CA ILE A 481 31.17 -15.82 6.37
C ILE A 481 31.80 -16.48 7.62
N PRO A 482 31.02 -17.07 8.56
CA PRO A 482 31.60 -17.72 9.74
C PRO A 482 32.43 -18.97 9.39
N ILE A 483 32.02 -19.75 8.39
CA ILE A 483 32.73 -20.97 7.97
C ILE A 483 34.11 -20.62 7.40
N LEU A 484 34.21 -19.56 6.61
CA LEU A 484 35.49 -19.11 6.05
C LEU A 484 36.45 -18.54 7.11
N ASN A 485 35.91 -17.92 8.15
CA ASN A 485 36.74 -17.49 9.29
C ASN A 485 37.31 -18.68 10.06
N GLU A 486 36.61 -19.83 10.08
CA GLU A 486 37.06 -21.06 10.73
C GLU A 486 38.05 -21.86 9.86
N TYR A 487 37.92 -21.79 8.53
CA TYR A 487 38.77 -22.49 7.57
C TYR A 487 39.42 -21.55 6.53
N PRO A 488 40.44 -20.76 6.92
CA PRO A 488 41.11 -19.81 6.03
C PRO A 488 41.93 -20.47 4.89
N GLU A 489 42.16 -21.78 4.96
CA GLU A 489 42.89 -22.56 3.96
C GLU A 489 42.03 -22.94 2.74
N LEU A 490 40.71 -22.79 2.81
CA LEU A 490 39.87 -22.97 1.63
C LEU A 490 40.18 -21.86 0.63
N GLU A 491 40.68 -22.24 -0.56
CA GLU A 491 40.83 -21.35 -1.71
C GLU A 491 39.47 -20.82 -2.15
N VAL A 492 39.02 -19.77 -1.47
CA VAL A 492 37.87 -18.99 -1.89
C VAL A 492 38.42 -17.71 -2.52
N CYS A 493 37.91 -17.37 -3.71
CA CYS A 493 38.33 -16.18 -4.44
C CYS A 493 38.41 -14.96 -3.50
N SER A 494 39.44 -14.14 -3.69
CA SER A 494 39.66 -12.87 -2.98
C SER A 494 38.42 -11.96 -2.90
N ALA A 495 37.45 -12.14 -3.80
CA ALA A 495 36.14 -11.51 -3.80
C ALA A 495 35.29 -11.81 -2.53
N VAL A 496 35.33 -13.03 -1.99
CA VAL A 496 34.55 -13.36 -0.77
C VAL A 496 35.20 -12.77 0.49
N GLY A 497 36.54 -12.65 0.51
CA GLY A 497 37.24 -11.88 1.54
C GLY A 497 36.87 -10.39 1.56
N SER A 498 36.50 -9.82 0.40
CA SER A 498 35.94 -8.47 0.29
C SER A 498 34.54 -8.38 0.93
N LEU A 499 33.70 -9.40 0.81
CA LEU A 499 32.39 -9.45 1.47
C LEU A 499 32.53 -9.52 3.01
N VAL A 500 33.45 -10.33 3.52
CA VAL A 500 33.74 -10.46 4.96
C VAL A 500 34.27 -9.14 5.56
N SER A 501 35.14 -8.43 4.85
CA SER A 501 35.68 -7.15 5.31
C SER A 501 34.68 -5.99 5.20
N ASN A 502 33.75 -6.05 4.25
CA ASN A 502 32.65 -5.08 4.08
C ASN A 502 31.50 -5.27 5.08
N ASP A 503 31.37 -6.42 5.75
CA ASP A 503 30.34 -6.69 6.77
C ASP A 503 30.63 -6.02 8.13
N SER A 504 31.79 -5.38 8.31
CA SER A 504 32.19 -4.77 9.59
C SER A 504 31.21 -3.74 10.15
N THR A 505 30.36 -3.13 9.31
CA THR A 505 29.32 -2.19 9.73
C THR A 505 27.90 -2.75 9.62
N GLY A 506 27.67 -3.88 8.95
CA GLY A 506 26.34 -4.46 8.71
C GLY A 506 25.38 -3.59 7.87
N PHE A 507 25.85 -2.47 7.31
CA PHE A 507 25.03 -1.51 6.56
C PHE A 507 25.15 -1.67 5.04
N LYS A 508 26.19 -2.34 4.55
CA LYS A 508 26.41 -2.58 3.12
C LYS A 508 25.58 -3.76 2.63
N ALA A 509 25.20 -3.71 1.35
CA ALA A 509 24.51 -4.82 0.70
C ALA A 509 25.46 -6.01 0.49
N LEU A 510 25.01 -7.20 0.87
CA LEU A 510 25.64 -8.48 0.57
C LEU A 510 25.17 -8.93 -0.82
N ARG A 511 25.83 -8.43 -1.88
CA ARG A 511 25.59 -8.87 -3.25
C ARG A 511 26.87 -9.47 -3.82
N ALA A 512 26.76 -10.64 -4.42
CA ALA A 512 27.86 -11.27 -5.13
C ALA A 512 27.74 -11.08 -6.63
N GLU A 513 28.88 -10.92 -7.30
CA GLU A 513 28.96 -11.11 -8.75
C GLU A 513 28.61 -12.57 -9.10
N PRO A 514 28.04 -12.86 -10.28
CA PRO A 514 27.59 -14.21 -10.64
C PRO A 514 28.66 -15.30 -10.51
N ASP A 515 29.91 -14.98 -10.87
CA ASP A 515 31.04 -15.90 -10.74
C ASP A 515 31.41 -16.16 -9.28
N THR A 516 31.25 -15.14 -8.42
CA THR A 516 31.48 -15.27 -6.97
C THR A 516 30.42 -16.18 -6.36
N LEU A 517 29.14 -15.96 -6.69
CA LEU A 517 28.04 -16.82 -6.25
C LEU A 517 28.26 -18.29 -6.65
N ARG A 518 28.72 -18.54 -7.88
CA ARG A 518 29.07 -19.89 -8.35
C ARG A 518 30.14 -20.56 -7.50
N ASN A 519 31.20 -19.83 -7.16
CA ASN A 519 32.26 -20.35 -6.32
C ASN A 519 31.77 -20.63 -4.90
N GLU A 520 30.95 -19.74 -4.33
CA GLU A 520 30.38 -19.92 -3.00
C GLU A 520 29.50 -21.18 -2.91
N VAL A 521 28.64 -21.41 -3.90
CA VAL A 521 27.81 -22.62 -3.96
C VAL A 521 28.70 -23.86 -4.07
N GLN A 522 29.75 -23.84 -4.89
CA GLN A 522 30.70 -24.95 -5.00
C GLN A 522 31.43 -25.24 -3.68
N VAL A 523 31.81 -24.21 -2.94
CA VAL A 523 32.41 -24.35 -1.61
C VAL A 523 31.42 -24.96 -0.63
N MET A 524 30.18 -24.45 -0.59
CA MET A 524 29.14 -24.99 0.31
C MET A 524 28.84 -26.46 0.02
N LEU A 525 28.90 -26.89 -1.25
CA LEU A 525 28.75 -28.30 -1.63
C LEU A 525 29.93 -29.19 -1.19
N LYS A 526 31.14 -28.63 -1.06
CA LYS A 526 32.33 -29.35 -0.55
C LYS A 526 32.28 -29.50 0.97
N ILE A 527 31.73 -28.52 1.70
CA ILE A 527 31.65 -28.48 3.17
C ILE A 527 30.27 -28.99 3.65
N PHE A 528 29.90 -30.19 3.19
CA PHE A 528 28.57 -30.78 3.44
C PHE A 528 28.20 -31.01 4.92
N PRO A 529 29.13 -31.46 5.81
CA PRO A 529 28.80 -31.75 7.21
C PRO A 529 28.48 -30.49 8.05
N ASP A 530 29.11 -29.35 7.74
CA ASP A 530 28.95 -28.12 8.53
C ASP A 530 27.73 -27.27 8.07
N ASN A 531 27.07 -27.73 7.01
CA ASN A 531 25.85 -27.11 6.49
C ASN A 531 24.56 -27.53 7.23
N ILE A 532 24.68 -28.35 8.28
CA ILE A 532 23.55 -28.81 9.09
C ILE A 532 23.05 -27.66 10.00
N GLY A 533 21.73 -27.53 10.14
CA GLY A 533 21.11 -26.53 11.03
C GLY A 533 20.88 -25.15 10.41
N TRP A 534 20.91 -25.05 9.08
CA TRP A 534 20.55 -23.82 8.37
C TRP A 534 19.04 -23.53 8.52
N LYS A 535 18.69 -22.68 9.50
CA LYS A 535 17.30 -22.40 9.91
C LYS A 535 16.40 -21.93 8.75
N PRO A 536 16.78 -20.93 7.92
CA PRO A 536 16.08 -20.56 6.70
C PRO A 536 15.67 -21.76 5.82
N ILE A 537 16.61 -22.64 5.48
CA ILE A 537 16.32 -23.80 4.63
C ILE A 537 15.45 -24.82 5.34
N SER A 538 15.65 -25.02 6.64
CA SER A 538 14.78 -25.90 7.44
C SER A 538 13.33 -25.39 7.46
N ALA A 539 13.13 -24.07 7.49
CA ALA A 539 11.79 -23.47 7.40
C ALA A 539 11.17 -23.68 6.01
N LEU A 540 11.95 -23.54 4.94
CA LEU A 540 11.51 -23.82 3.57
C LEU A 540 10.99 -25.25 3.39
N ASP A 541 11.68 -26.23 3.98
CA ASP A 541 11.27 -27.64 3.94
C ASP A 541 9.96 -27.84 4.70
N ARG A 542 9.86 -27.26 5.91
CA ARG A 542 8.66 -27.33 6.74
C ARG A 542 7.42 -26.77 6.05
N PHE A 543 7.56 -25.70 5.26
CA PHE A 543 6.44 -25.11 4.52
C PHE A 543 6.07 -25.90 3.24
N GLY A 544 6.89 -26.85 2.81
CA GLY A 544 6.69 -27.54 1.53
C GLY A 544 6.91 -26.61 0.34
N LEU A 545 7.89 -25.70 0.42
CA LEU A 545 8.16 -24.77 -0.69
C LEU A 545 8.54 -25.55 -1.97
N MET A 546 9.25 -26.68 -1.86
CA MET A 546 9.62 -27.51 -3.02
C MET A 546 8.41 -28.03 -3.80
N ASP A 547 7.33 -28.39 -3.11
CA ASP A 547 6.08 -28.81 -3.76
C ASP A 547 5.42 -27.63 -4.49
N LEU A 548 5.42 -26.45 -3.85
CA LEU A 548 4.91 -25.23 -4.45
C LEU A 548 5.70 -24.83 -5.71
N MET A 549 7.03 -24.96 -5.67
CA MET A 549 7.90 -24.72 -6.81
C MET A 549 7.65 -25.69 -7.95
N THR A 550 7.41 -26.96 -7.64
CA THR A 550 7.05 -27.98 -8.64
C THR A 550 5.75 -27.61 -9.34
N ARG A 551 4.72 -27.16 -8.60
CA ARG A 551 3.47 -26.65 -9.19
C ARG A 551 3.71 -25.47 -10.11
N VAL A 552 4.51 -24.49 -9.70
CA VAL A 552 4.85 -23.33 -10.53
C VAL A 552 5.63 -23.75 -11.77
N LEU A 553 6.59 -24.66 -11.64
CA LEU A 553 7.37 -25.16 -12.78
C LEU A 553 6.47 -25.86 -13.80
N ASN A 554 5.55 -26.72 -13.35
CA ASN A 554 4.56 -27.38 -14.21
C ASN A 554 3.65 -26.35 -14.93
N LEU A 555 3.17 -25.32 -14.22
CA LEU A 555 2.39 -24.22 -14.79
C LEU A 555 3.19 -23.52 -15.92
N LEU A 556 4.44 -23.15 -15.62
CA LEU A 556 5.30 -22.43 -16.56
C LEU A 556 5.70 -23.29 -17.74
N LEU A 557 5.84 -24.62 -17.59
CA LEU A 557 6.22 -25.50 -18.71
C LEU A 557 5.07 -25.71 -19.69
N ASN A 558 3.85 -25.89 -19.17
CA ASN A 558 2.67 -26.23 -19.97
C ASN A 558 2.08 -25.03 -20.73
N GLN A 559 2.29 -23.79 -20.26
CA GLN A 559 1.77 -22.59 -20.89
C GLN A 559 2.87 -21.56 -21.20
N SER A 560 2.70 -20.79 -22.26
CA SER A 560 3.64 -19.71 -22.62
C SER A 560 3.08 -18.38 -22.15
N TYR A 561 3.79 -17.74 -21.21
CA TYR A 561 3.45 -16.43 -20.67
C TYR A 561 4.58 -15.43 -20.92
N PRO A 562 4.27 -14.13 -21.07
CA PRO A 562 5.30 -13.08 -21.06
C PRO A 562 6.08 -13.12 -19.73
N GLY A 563 7.40 -12.95 -19.78
CA GLY A 563 8.27 -13.02 -18.58
C GLY A 563 8.55 -14.42 -18.05
N ARG A 564 8.01 -15.50 -18.66
CA ARG A 564 8.24 -16.91 -18.24
C ARG A 564 9.72 -17.24 -18.01
N ILE A 565 10.61 -16.76 -18.87
CA ILE A 565 12.05 -17.05 -18.78
C ILE A 565 12.68 -16.45 -17.52
N ASP A 566 12.27 -15.26 -17.12
CA ASP A 566 12.81 -14.59 -15.92
C ASP A 566 12.35 -15.29 -14.64
N ILE A 567 11.10 -15.79 -14.63
CA ILE A 567 10.58 -16.60 -13.53
C ILE A 567 11.34 -17.93 -13.45
N LEU A 568 11.48 -18.63 -14.58
CA LEU A 568 12.23 -19.89 -14.63
C LEU A 568 13.68 -19.71 -14.18
N ARG A 569 14.36 -18.65 -14.62
CA ARG A 569 15.72 -18.34 -14.19
C ARG A 569 15.77 -18.14 -12.68
N SER A 570 14.92 -17.27 -12.13
CA SER A 570 14.92 -16.96 -10.69
C SER A 570 14.59 -18.19 -9.85
N LEU A 571 13.63 -19.00 -10.31
CA LEU A 571 13.25 -20.25 -9.68
C LEU A 571 14.41 -21.26 -9.68
N LEU A 572 15.07 -21.47 -10.81
CA LEU A 572 16.18 -22.42 -10.94
C LEU A 572 17.42 -21.97 -10.15
N GLU A 573 17.75 -20.68 -10.16
CA GLU A 573 18.83 -20.11 -9.34
C GLU A 573 18.53 -20.29 -7.84
N PHE A 574 17.28 -20.08 -7.43
CA PHE A 574 16.88 -20.38 -6.05
C PHE A 574 17.04 -21.87 -5.72
N VAL A 575 16.55 -22.79 -6.57
CA VAL A 575 16.74 -24.25 -6.38
C VAL A 575 18.22 -24.57 -6.24
N TRP A 576 19.05 -24.03 -7.13
CA TRP A 576 20.49 -24.27 -7.14
C TRP A 576 21.15 -23.88 -5.81
N ILE A 577 20.77 -22.74 -5.21
CA ILE A 577 21.32 -22.31 -3.92
C ILE A 577 20.81 -23.20 -2.78
N VAL A 578 19.50 -23.47 -2.70
CA VAL A 578 18.94 -24.23 -1.56
C VAL A 578 19.34 -25.71 -1.58
N THR A 579 19.67 -26.25 -2.75
CA THR A 579 20.20 -27.63 -2.91
C THR A 579 21.64 -27.79 -2.45
N THR A 580 22.30 -26.73 -1.97
CA THR A 580 23.52 -26.90 -1.15
C THR A 580 23.24 -27.63 0.16
N HIS A 581 21.99 -27.62 0.64
CA HIS A 581 21.59 -28.29 1.86
C HIS A 581 21.10 -29.73 1.59
N PRO A 582 21.53 -30.73 2.40
CA PRO A 582 21.25 -32.14 2.13
C PRO A 582 19.76 -32.48 2.05
N THR A 583 18.94 -31.93 2.95
CA THR A 583 17.48 -32.18 2.97
C THR A 583 16.81 -31.75 1.66
N MET A 584 17.23 -30.63 1.07
CA MET A 584 16.65 -30.13 -0.17
C MET A 584 17.03 -31.00 -1.37
N GLN A 585 18.25 -31.56 -1.37
CA GLN A 585 18.64 -32.53 -2.40
C GLN A 585 17.76 -33.77 -2.35
N LEU A 586 17.52 -34.31 -1.15
CA LEU A 586 16.65 -35.47 -0.97
C LEU A 586 15.22 -35.19 -1.46
N ARG A 587 14.65 -34.01 -1.17
CA ARG A 587 13.31 -33.64 -1.67
C ARG A 587 13.20 -33.61 -3.19
N ILE A 588 14.26 -33.19 -3.88
CA ILE A 588 14.28 -33.23 -5.36
C ILE A 588 14.36 -34.67 -5.86
N LEU A 589 15.12 -35.51 -5.17
CA LEU A 589 15.29 -36.93 -5.52
C LEU A 589 14.05 -37.78 -5.22
N ASP A 590 13.29 -37.44 -4.18
CA ASP A 590 12.04 -38.12 -3.78
C ASP A 590 10.90 -37.93 -4.79
N GLY A 591 11.10 -37.09 -5.80
CA GLY A 591 10.28 -37.04 -7.02
C GLY A 591 9.54 -35.72 -7.20
N ILE A 592 9.98 -34.94 -8.19
CA ILE A 592 9.17 -33.89 -8.80
C ILE A 592 8.21 -34.60 -9.78
N GLU A 593 6.94 -34.80 -9.40
CA GLU A 593 5.93 -35.31 -10.32
C GLU A 593 5.67 -34.27 -11.44
N PHE A 594 6.37 -34.44 -12.56
CA PHE A 594 6.05 -33.72 -13.79
C PHE A 594 4.81 -34.33 -14.42
N ARG A 595 3.73 -33.55 -14.55
CA ARG A 595 2.56 -33.90 -15.38
C ARG A 595 2.65 -33.18 -16.72
N PRO A 596 3.32 -33.73 -17.75
CA PRO A 596 3.18 -33.22 -19.09
C PRO A 596 1.78 -33.58 -19.61
N THR A 597 0.90 -32.60 -19.79
CA THR A 597 -0.31 -32.77 -20.60
C THR A 597 0.06 -32.63 -22.06
N PHE A 598 0.56 -33.70 -22.68
CA PHE A 598 0.52 -33.85 -24.13
C PHE A 598 -0.83 -34.47 -24.48
N GLU A 599 -1.75 -33.69 -25.04
CA GLU A 599 -2.87 -34.28 -25.78
C GLU A 599 -2.30 -34.94 -27.04
N GLU A 600 -2.39 -36.27 -27.11
CA GLU A 600 -2.14 -37.03 -28.33
C GLU A 600 -3.20 -36.68 -29.39
N SER A 601 -3.00 -35.57 -30.10
CA SER A 601 -3.68 -35.37 -31.38
C SER A 601 -2.97 -36.21 -32.43
N THR A 602 -3.59 -37.35 -32.76
CA THR A 602 -3.30 -38.25 -33.87
C THR A 602 -2.74 -37.53 -35.10
N PHE A 603 -1.44 -37.64 -35.35
CA PHE A 603 -0.86 -37.37 -36.66
C PHE A 603 -0.74 -38.69 -37.43
N ASN A 604 -1.54 -38.79 -38.49
CA ASN A 604 -1.52 -39.87 -39.45
C ASN A 604 -0.10 -40.04 -40.03
N THR A 605 0.36 -41.27 -39.99
CA THR A 605 1.57 -41.77 -40.64
C THR A 605 1.48 -41.63 -42.16
N SER A 606 2.22 -40.68 -42.73
CA SER A 606 2.82 -40.82 -44.06
C SER A 606 3.74 -39.62 -44.35
N ASP A 607 4.95 -39.65 -43.82
CA ASP A 607 6.12 -39.27 -44.62
C ASP A 607 7.41 -39.68 -43.91
N SER A 608 8.19 -40.49 -44.61
CA SER A 608 9.49 -40.99 -44.21
C SER A 608 10.52 -39.86 -44.27
N THR A 609 10.94 -39.37 -43.10
CA THR A 609 12.29 -38.89 -42.71
C THR A 609 12.18 -37.89 -41.56
N VAL A 610 12.07 -38.41 -40.33
CA VAL A 610 12.22 -37.60 -39.12
C VAL A 610 13.13 -38.36 -38.15
N PRO A 611 14.25 -37.77 -37.67
CA PRO A 611 15.02 -38.38 -36.60
C PRO A 611 14.18 -38.32 -35.32
N THR A 612 14.02 -39.49 -34.70
CA THR A 612 13.28 -39.69 -33.45
C THR A 612 13.91 -38.88 -32.30
N HIS A 613 13.50 -37.63 -32.15
CA HIS A 613 13.66 -36.85 -30.93
C HIS A 613 12.37 -37.01 -30.10
N GLY A 614 12.37 -37.99 -29.20
CA GLY A 614 11.44 -38.01 -28.07
C GLY A 614 11.73 -36.83 -27.11
N PRO A 615 10.79 -36.50 -26.21
CA PRO A 615 10.85 -35.29 -25.39
C PRO A 615 12.11 -35.27 -24.53
N ILE A 616 12.91 -34.23 -24.73
CA ILE A 616 14.31 -34.07 -24.27
C ILE A 616 14.46 -34.06 -22.73
N TRP A 617 13.39 -34.15 -21.94
CA TRP A 617 13.43 -34.01 -20.48
C TRP A 617 13.37 -35.31 -19.68
N VAL A 618 12.88 -36.42 -20.25
CA VAL A 618 12.73 -37.68 -19.48
C VAL A 618 14.09 -38.36 -19.21
N ASN A 619 15.11 -38.08 -20.01
CA ASN A 619 16.48 -38.55 -19.76
C ASN A 619 17.30 -37.63 -18.82
N CYS A 620 16.77 -36.48 -18.42
CA CYS A 620 17.53 -35.50 -17.60
C CYS A 620 17.43 -35.73 -16.09
N ILE A 621 16.59 -36.66 -15.61
CA ILE A 621 16.37 -36.85 -14.17
C ILE A 621 16.99 -38.16 -13.64
N SER A 622 17.38 -39.12 -14.50
CA SER A 622 17.79 -40.46 -14.05
C SER A 622 19.30 -40.70 -13.87
N THR A 623 20.17 -39.71 -14.09
CA THR A 623 21.60 -39.91 -13.90
C THR A 623 22.23 -38.76 -13.12
N ASN A 624 23.00 -39.12 -12.08
CA ASN A 624 23.77 -38.28 -11.15
C ASN A 624 24.69 -37.21 -11.80
N GLY A 625 24.68 -37.04 -13.13
CA GLY A 625 25.40 -35.99 -13.85
C GLY A 625 24.55 -34.75 -14.20
N ALA A 626 23.22 -34.82 -14.18
CA ALA A 626 22.38 -33.75 -14.77
C ALA A 626 22.08 -32.57 -13.82
N ILE A 627 22.16 -32.75 -12.50
CA ILE A 627 22.13 -31.61 -11.57
C ILE A 627 23.32 -30.68 -11.84
N ARG A 628 24.46 -31.23 -12.31
CA ARG A 628 25.60 -30.42 -12.77
C ARG A 628 25.27 -29.60 -14.02
N SER A 629 24.44 -30.08 -14.93
CA SER A 629 24.12 -29.43 -16.21
C SER A 629 22.99 -28.39 -16.13
N ILE A 630 22.11 -28.46 -15.14
CA ILE A 630 21.09 -27.43 -14.88
C ILE A 630 21.71 -26.23 -14.13
N VAL A 631 22.83 -26.50 -13.44
CA VAL A 631 23.55 -25.57 -12.57
C VAL A 631 24.76 -24.92 -13.25
N THR A 632 25.42 -25.59 -14.20
CA THR A 632 26.50 -24.97 -14.99
C THR A 632 25.95 -24.14 -16.12
#